data_AF-G2YYJ3-F1
#
_entry.id   AF-G2YYJ3-F1
#
_cell.length_a   1.000
_cell.length_b   1.000
_cell.length_c   1.000
_cell.angle_alpha   90.00
_cell.angle_beta   90.00
_cell.angle_gamma   90.00
#
_symmetry.space_group_name_H-M   'P 1'
#
loop_
_entity.id
_entity.type
_entity.pdbx_description
1 polymer ?
#
loop_
_entity_poly.entity_id
_entity_poly.type
_entity_poly.pdbx_seq_one_letter_code
_entity_poly.pdbx_strand_id
1 'polypeptide(L)'
;MPSFDNSSSETYDIPSPTPISSMNYDDCAAEKLRIERRIAYLRQEQAANAQSGMEGSDAANGGLDRRIASLYNRSDAVDNHTRAMDAEYHAVVPQNTGYASVGRQRSSQSPPAPRAPNTSPQR
;
A
#
# COMPACT_ATOMS: atom_id res chain seq x y z
N MET A 1 -4.84 -2.31 43.43
CA MET A 1 -4.80 -1.29 42.36
C MET A 1 -5.37 -1.94 41.11
N PRO A 2 -6.53 -1.54 40.57
CA PRO A 2 -6.97 -2.07 39.29
C PRO A 2 -6.17 -1.36 38.19
N SER A 3 -5.41 -2.12 37.39
CA SER A 3 -4.77 -1.60 36.19
C SER A 3 -5.87 -1.25 35.18
N PHE A 4 -6.13 0.05 35.00
CA PHE A 4 -6.95 0.58 33.91
C PHE A 4 -6.17 0.52 32.58
N ASP A 5 -5.66 -0.65 32.20
CA ASP A 5 -5.26 -0.87 30.81
C ASP A 5 -6.55 -1.06 30.01
N ASN A 6 -7.18 0.06 29.65
CA ASN A 6 -8.38 0.13 28.81
C ASN A 6 -8.07 -0.20 27.33
N SER A 7 -6.98 -0.93 27.10
CA SER A 7 -6.43 -1.35 25.82
C SER A 7 -7.33 -2.40 25.15
N SER A 8 -8.21 -3.04 25.90
CA SER A 8 -9.30 -3.89 25.39
C SER A 8 -10.47 -3.09 24.78
N SER A 9 -10.49 -1.75 24.85
CA SER A 9 -11.55 -0.92 24.25
C SER A 9 -11.67 -1.07 22.73
N GLU A 10 -12.91 -1.05 22.22
CA GLU A 10 -13.21 -1.02 20.77
C GLU A 10 -12.69 0.24 20.08
N THR A 11 -12.40 1.30 20.84
CA THR A 11 -11.83 2.55 20.31
C THR A 11 -10.51 2.33 19.56
N TYR A 12 -9.75 1.31 19.93
CA TYR A 12 -8.47 0.98 19.27
C TYR A 12 -8.64 0.11 18.02
N ASP A 13 -9.86 -0.35 17.73
CA ASP A 13 -10.17 -1.08 16.49
C ASP A 13 -10.58 -0.13 15.36
N ILE A 14 -10.77 1.15 15.65
CA ILE A 14 -11.15 2.17 14.68
C ILE A 14 -10.14 2.13 13.50
N PRO A 15 -10.61 1.95 12.26
CA PRO A 15 -9.74 1.91 11.10
C PRO A 15 -9.05 3.26 10.88
N SER A 16 -8.00 3.26 10.04
CA SER A 16 -7.48 4.53 9.53
C SER A 16 -8.63 5.37 8.93
N PRO A 17 -8.67 6.70 9.21
CA PRO A 17 -9.71 7.57 8.68
C PRO A 17 -9.65 7.67 7.15
N THR A 18 -8.50 7.34 6.55
CA THR A 18 -8.32 7.28 5.11
C THR A 18 -9.14 6.11 4.53
N PRO A 19 -10.06 6.35 3.59
CA PRO A 19 -10.72 5.28 2.85
C PRO A 19 -9.69 4.40 2.13
N ILE A 20 -9.90 3.07 2.08
CA ILE A 20 -8.96 2.14 1.40
C ILE A 20 -8.69 2.56 -0.03
N SER A 21 -9.75 2.93 -0.76
CA SER A 21 -9.67 3.35 -2.16
C SER A 21 -8.74 4.55 -2.39
N SER A 22 -8.38 5.29 -1.35
CA SER A 22 -7.47 6.44 -1.40
C SER A 22 -6.12 6.20 -0.73
N MET A 23 -5.87 5.01 -0.17
CA MET A 23 -4.57 4.66 0.41
C MET A 23 -3.54 4.42 -0.69
N ASN A 24 -2.35 4.99 -0.50
CA ASN A 24 -1.16 4.63 -1.29
C ASN A 24 -0.47 3.36 -0.70
N TYR A 25 0.63 2.91 -1.29
CA TYR A 25 1.36 1.72 -0.82
C TYR A 25 1.85 1.84 0.63
N ASP A 26 2.38 3.00 1.04
CA ASP A 26 2.88 3.21 2.39
C ASP A 26 1.72 3.22 3.41
N ASP A 27 0.60 3.85 3.04
CA ASP A 27 -0.62 3.85 3.84
C ASP A 27 -1.20 2.43 3.99
N CYS A 28 -1.17 1.63 2.92
CA CYS A 28 -1.58 0.23 2.96
C CYS A 28 -0.69 -0.58 3.89
N ALA A 29 0.64 -0.43 3.77
CA ALA A 29 1.59 -1.13 4.63
C ALA A 29 1.43 -0.73 6.11
N ALA A 30 1.24 0.56 6.38
CA ALA A 30 1.00 1.07 7.72
C ALA A 30 -0.32 0.55 8.31
N GLU A 31 -1.40 0.52 7.52
CA GLU A 31 -2.69 -0.01 7.96
C GLU A 31 -2.62 -1.52 8.24
N LYS A 32 -1.91 -2.31 7.41
CA LYS A 32 -1.69 -3.73 7.68
C LYS A 32 -0.92 -3.95 8.98
N LEU A 33 0.18 -3.22 9.19
CA LEU A 33 0.96 -3.31 10.42
C LEU A 33 0.14 -2.93 11.67
N ARG A 34 -0.71 -1.91 11.57
CA ARG A 34 -1.64 -1.52 12.64
C ARG A 34 -2.61 -2.66 12.96
N ILE A 35 -3.22 -3.26 11.94
CA ILE A 35 -4.17 -4.37 12.07
C ILE A 35 -3.50 -5.59 12.71
N GLU A 36 -2.33 -5.99 12.23
CA GLU A 36 -1.57 -7.14 12.75
C GLU A 36 -1.25 -6.99 14.24
N ARG A 37 -0.72 -5.81 14.63
CA ARG A 37 -0.45 -5.50 16.03
C ARG A 37 -1.70 -5.56 16.88
N ARG A 38 -2.83 -5.09 16.34
CA ARG A 38 -4.10 -5.11 17.06
C ARG A 38 -4.63 -6.53 17.26
N ILE A 39 -4.59 -7.37 16.23
CA ILE A 39 -4.98 -8.78 16.33
C ILE A 39 -4.12 -9.51 17.35
N ALA A 40 -2.79 -9.31 17.32
CA ALA A 40 -1.88 -9.93 18.28
C ALA A 40 -2.23 -9.56 19.73
N TYR A 41 -2.55 -8.29 19.98
CA TYR A 41 -3.00 -7.83 21.29
C TYR A 41 -4.33 -8.48 21.71
N LEU A 42 -5.34 -8.51 20.83
CA LEU A 42 -6.63 -9.14 21.15
C LEU A 42 -6.50 -10.64 21.43
N ARG A 43 -5.58 -11.35 20.75
CA ARG A 43 -5.28 -12.75 21.03
C ARG A 43 -4.61 -12.94 22.39
N GLN A 44 -3.75 -12.01 22.80
CA GLN A 44 -3.14 -12.02 24.13
C GLN A 44 -4.21 -11.85 25.22
N GLU A 45 -5.16 -10.93 25.03
CA GLU A 45 -6.30 -10.74 25.94
C GLU A 45 -7.17 -12.01 26.05
N GLN A 46 -7.45 -12.69 24.94
CA GLN A 46 -8.16 -13.97 24.96
C GLN A 46 -7.42 -15.03 25.79
N ALA A 47 -6.10 -15.12 25.64
CA ALA A 47 -5.28 -16.04 26.41
C ALA A 47 -5.30 -15.70 27.91
N ALA A 48 -5.24 -14.40 28.27
CA ALA A 48 -5.33 -13.94 29.65
C ALA A 48 -6.70 -14.27 30.26
N ASN A 49 -7.80 -14.06 29.52
CA ASN A 49 -9.14 -14.43 29.95
C ASN A 49 -9.24 -15.94 30.26
N ALA A 50 -8.70 -16.78 29.37
CA ALA A 50 -8.70 -18.23 29.55
C ALA A 50 -7.88 -18.67 30.78
N GLN A 51 -6.73 -18.04 31.03
CA GLN A 51 -5.87 -18.34 32.18
C GLN A 51 -6.47 -17.88 33.51
N SER A 52 -7.26 -16.81 33.51
CA SER A 52 -7.87 -16.24 34.72
C SER A 52 -9.03 -17.07 35.29
N GLY A 53 -9.57 -18.03 34.51
CA GLY A 53 -10.74 -18.80 34.92
C GLY A 53 -12.00 -17.95 35.10
N MET A 54 -12.05 -16.74 34.52
CA MET A 54 -13.18 -15.82 34.66
C MET A 54 -14.48 -16.46 34.17
N GLU A 55 -15.50 -16.43 35.03
CA GLU A 55 -16.88 -16.76 34.70
C GLU A 55 -17.38 -15.73 33.66
N GLY A 56 -17.82 -16.20 32.48
CA GLY A 56 -18.15 -15.33 31.34
C GLY A 56 -17.01 -15.10 30.34
N SER A 57 -15.85 -15.75 30.50
CA SER A 57 -14.74 -15.72 29.54
C SER A 57 -15.16 -16.12 28.12
N ASP A 58 -16.11 -17.06 27.95
CA ASP A 58 -16.65 -17.43 26.63
C ASP A 58 -17.37 -16.25 25.95
N ALA A 59 -18.16 -15.50 26.71
CA ALA A 59 -18.87 -14.32 26.19
C ALA A 59 -17.90 -13.17 25.89
N ALA A 60 -16.93 -12.93 26.77
CA ALA A 60 -15.87 -11.93 26.58
C ALA A 60 -15.00 -12.26 25.35
N ASN A 61 -14.59 -13.53 25.21
CA ASN A 61 -13.80 -14.01 24.07
C ASN A 61 -14.60 -13.97 22.78
N GLY A 62 -15.90 -14.24 22.81
CA GLY A 62 -16.78 -14.08 21.64
C GLY A 62 -16.87 -12.64 21.12
N GLY A 63 -16.79 -11.64 22.01
CA GLY A 63 -16.65 -10.23 21.62
C GLY A 63 -15.32 -9.96 20.93
N LEU A 64 -14.22 -10.47 21.49
CA LEU A 64 -12.88 -10.35 20.92
C LEU A 64 -12.77 -11.05 19.54
N ASP A 65 -13.39 -12.21 19.37
CA ASP A 65 -13.40 -12.95 18.09
C ASP A 65 -14.08 -12.15 16.97
N ARG A 66 -15.21 -11.49 17.24
CA ARG A 66 -15.89 -10.63 16.24
C ARG A 66 -15.00 -9.48 15.80
N ARG A 67 -14.26 -8.89 16.74
CA ARG A 67 -13.35 -7.77 16.47
C ARG A 67 -12.15 -8.23 15.64
N ILE A 68 -11.56 -9.37 15.99
CA ILE A 68 -10.50 -10.02 15.21
C ILE A 68 -10.99 -10.34 13.78
N ALA A 69 -12.20 -10.86 13.62
CA ALA A 69 -12.78 -11.13 12.30
C ALA A 69 -12.97 -9.84 11.47
N SER A 70 -13.45 -8.76 12.10
CA SER A 70 -13.56 -7.45 11.44
C SER A 70 -12.20 -6.92 10.97
N LEU A 71 -11.16 -7.08 11.80
CA LEU A 71 -9.79 -6.71 11.46
C LEU A 71 -9.22 -7.54 10.30
N TYR A 72 -9.49 -8.86 10.26
CA TYR A 72 -9.12 -9.70 9.11
C TYR A 72 -9.82 -9.26 7.82
N ASN A 73 -11.13 -9.03 7.86
CA ASN A 73 -11.87 -8.54 6.70
C ASN A 73 -11.29 -7.21 6.17
N ARG A 74 -10.87 -6.33 7.09
CA ARG A 74 -10.21 -5.07 6.73
C ARG A 74 -8.84 -5.31 6.08
N SER A 75 -8.03 -6.22 6.63
CA SER A 75 -6.74 -6.59 6.05
C SER A 75 -6.90 -7.13 4.63
N ASP A 76 -7.89 -8.01 4.39
CA ASP A 76 -8.18 -8.57 3.07
C ASP A 76 -8.55 -7.48 2.07
N ALA A 77 -9.32 -6.48 2.50
CA ALA A 77 -9.68 -5.34 1.66
C ALA A 77 -8.45 -4.47 1.30
N VAL A 78 -7.52 -4.26 2.23
CA VAL A 78 -6.25 -3.55 1.96
C VAL A 78 -5.36 -4.35 0.99
N ASP A 79 -5.32 -5.67 1.13
CA ASP A 79 -4.57 -6.55 0.23
C ASP A 79 -5.13 -6.54 -1.19
N ASN A 80 -6.47 -6.57 -1.32
CA ASN A 80 -7.12 -6.47 -2.63
C ASN A 80 -6.85 -5.12 -3.29
N HIS A 81 -6.86 -4.02 -2.53
CA HIS A 81 -6.53 -2.69 -3.05
C HIS A 81 -5.06 -2.59 -3.49
N THR A 82 -4.13 -3.14 -2.70
CA THR A 82 -2.71 -3.20 -3.07
C THR A 82 -2.51 -3.95 -4.39
N ARG A 83 -3.15 -5.12 -4.55
CA ARG A 83 -3.12 -5.88 -5.81
C ARG A 83 -3.74 -5.13 -6.99
N ALA A 84 -4.79 -4.34 -6.75
CA ALA A 84 -5.40 -3.50 -7.79
C ALA A 84 -4.42 -2.42 -8.26
N MET A 85 -3.73 -1.73 -7.33
CA MET A 85 -2.68 -0.77 -7.67
C MET A 85 -1.52 -1.43 -8.43
N ASP A 86 -1.10 -2.64 -8.05
CA ASP A 86 -0.07 -3.39 -8.77
C ASP A 86 -0.51 -3.71 -10.20
N ALA A 87 -1.76 -4.15 -10.38
CA ALA A 87 -2.33 -4.46 -11.68
C ALA A 87 -2.43 -3.23 -12.58
N GLU A 88 -2.84 -2.09 -12.04
CA GLU A 88 -2.88 -0.80 -12.76
C GLU A 88 -1.47 -0.36 -13.17
N TYR A 89 -0.50 -0.42 -12.26
CA TYR A 89 0.89 -0.11 -12.57
C TYR A 89 1.43 -1.00 -13.70
N HIS A 90 1.22 -2.32 -13.60
CA HIS A 90 1.63 -3.28 -14.61
C HIS A 90 0.87 -3.17 -15.93
N ALA A 91 -0.36 -2.63 -15.97
CA ALA A 91 -1.07 -2.36 -17.21
C ALA A 91 -0.50 -1.16 -17.98
N VAL A 92 0.04 -0.17 -17.26
CA VAL A 92 0.59 1.06 -17.84
C VAL A 92 2.04 0.87 -18.32
N VAL A 93 2.84 0.02 -17.67
CA VAL A 93 4.25 -0.19 -18.05
C VAL A 93 4.43 -0.69 -19.51
N PRO A 94 3.67 -1.69 -20.01
CA PRO A 94 3.73 -2.15 -21.40
C PRO A 94 3.30 -1.07 -22.40
N GLN A 95 2.33 -0.24 -22.03
CA GLN A 95 1.88 0.87 -22.87
C GLN A 95 2.98 1.93 -23.01
N ASN A 96 3.70 2.25 -21.94
CA ASN A 96 4.80 3.22 -21.99
C ASN A 96 6.10 2.66 -22.62
N THR A 97 6.31 1.34 -22.62
CA THR A 97 7.46 0.73 -23.34
C THR A 97 7.19 0.50 -24.83
N GLY A 98 5.92 0.40 -25.25
CA GLY A 98 5.53 0.21 -26.65
C GLY A 98 5.53 1.46 -27.53
N TYR A 99 5.54 2.67 -26.95
CA TYR A 99 5.60 3.95 -27.68
C TYR A 99 7.00 4.57 -27.74
N ALA A 100 8.05 3.82 -27.35
CA ALA A 100 9.41 4.16 -27.74
C ALA A 100 9.59 3.81 -29.22
N SER A 101 9.06 4.68 -30.09
CA SER A 101 9.52 4.99 -31.44
C SER A 101 10.58 4.03 -31.96
N VAL A 102 10.15 2.96 -32.65
CA VAL A 102 11.02 2.20 -33.55
C VAL A 102 11.28 3.05 -34.81
N GLY A 103 11.79 4.27 -34.60
CA GLY A 103 12.24 5.19 -35.62
C GLY A 103 13.76 5.19 -35.68
N ARG A 104 14.36 4.04 -36.02
CA ARG A 104 15.79 3.95 -36.35
C ARG A 104 15.97 3.37 -37.74
N GLN A 105 15.83 4.24 -38.74
CA GLN A 105 16.79 4.29 -39.84
C GLN A 105 17.28 5.74 -39.95
N ARG A 106 18.19 6.13 -39.04
CA ARG A 106 19.00 7.33 -39.22
C ARG A 106 20.07 6.99 -40.25
N SER A 107 19.76 7.19 -41.52
CA SER A 107 20.78 7.30 -42.55
C SER A 107 21.73 8.44 -42.17
N SER A 108 23.01 8.11 -42.10
CA SER A 108 24.12 9.01 -41.87
C SER A 108 24.14 10.15 -42.90
N GLN A 109 23.70 11.34 -42.53
CA GLN A 109 23.91 12.52 -43.34
C GLN A 109 24.52 13.61 -42.46
N SER A 110 25.83 13.79 -42.62
CA SER A 110 26.66 14.77 -41.94
C SER A 110 26.12 16.19 -42.12
N PRO A 111 26.33 17.11 -41.15
CA PRO A 111 25.98 18.51 -41.34
C PRO A 111 26.80 19.11 -42.51
N PRO A 112 26.22 19.95 -43.37
CA PRO A 112 26.97 20.63 -44.41
C PRO A 112 27.98 21.61 -43.78
N ALA A 113 29.20 21.60 -44.31
CA ALA A 113 30.29 22.48 -43.88
C ALA A 113 29.91 23.98 -44.04
N PRO A 114 30.46 24.86 -43.19
CA PRO A 114 30.24 26.31 -43.34
C PRO A 114 30.87 26.80 -44.65
N ARG A 115 30.08 27.50 -45.48
CA ARG A 115 30.59 28.15 -46.70
C ARG A 115 31.59 29.24 -46.32
N ALA A 116 32.83 29.11 -46.78
CA ALA A 116 33.82 30.18 -46.75
C ALA A 116 33.34 31.38 -47.60
N PRO A 117 33.68 32.63 -47.23
CA PRO A 117 33.36 33.80 -48.04
C PRO A 117 34.20 33.80 -49.33
N ASN A 118 33.53 33.95 -50.48
CA ASN A 118 34.16 34.11 -51.79
C ASN A 118 35.06 35.35 -51.79
N THR A 119 36.37 35.17 -51.93
CA THR A 119 37.28 36.24 -52.39
C THR A 119 37.14 36.36 -53.91
N SER A 120 36.64 37.49 -54.38
CA SER A 120 36.69 37.85 -55.80
C SER A 120 37.98 38.64 -56.06
N PRO A 121 38.80 38.32 -57.08
CA PRO A 121 39.77 39.27 -57.60
C PRO A 121 39.08 40.12 -58.68
N GLN A 122 38.89 41.41 -58.41
CA GLN A 122 38.65 42.39 -59.48
C GLN A 122 39.97 42.60 -60.24
N ARG A 123 39.86 42.63 -61.57
CA ARG A 123 40.92 42.96 -62.53
C ARG A 123 41.44 44.38 -62.35
#